data_AF-A0A372EJF1-F1
#
_entry.id   AF-A0A372EJF1-F1
#
_cell.length_a   1.000
_cell.length_b   1.000
_cell.length_c   1.000
_cell.angle_alpha   90.00
_cell.angle_beta   90.00
_cell.angle_gamma   90.00
#
_symmetry.space_group_name_H-M   'P 1'
#
loop_
_entity.id
_entity.type
_entity.pdbx_description
1 polymer ?
#
loop_
_entity_poly.entity_id
_entity_poly.type
_entity_poly.pdbx_seq_one_letter_code
_entity_poly.pdbx_strand_id
1 'polypeptide(L)'
;MSSPSTAVDGTKTWTKTTDRPLRSWRKSAGVWLFAHVVGVPIPWAAARQTDPRALLAHEHERLLALAAVGECVPRVIGFDGRTLVTSDVGTTLDYLLFQRAPEERLPLMCAAAADLAGFHARGQWHGGAQARNITWDGERFARLDFEEPLVPGLSLDMVQRYDVLQLVLSLARLIEPLGPGAVHAVLQAYAAVDAAQGEALRRFIARLLPRLQRISRLASWSRRLDTSRELMRLRTVLEGMAAFVADR
;
A
#
# COMPACT_ATOMS: atom_id res chain seq x y z
N MET A 1 1.99 -1.12 17.89
CA MET A 1 0.57 -1.44 17.66
C MET A 1 -0.21 -0.20 18.05
N SER A 2 -1.14 0.23 17.21
CA SER A 2 -2.08 1.30 17.56
C SER A 2 -3.18 0.72 18.43
N SER A 3 -3.47 1.35 19.56
CA SER A 3 -4.59 0.97 20.42
C SER A 3 -5.67 2.05 20.34
N PRO A 4 -6.95 1.69 20.16
CA PRO A 4 -8.03 2.65 20.21
C PRO A 4 -8.21 3.17 21.64
N SER A 5 -8.54 4.44 21.78
CA SER A 5 -8.87 5.06 23.06
C SER A 5 -9.94 6.12 22.85
N THR A 6 -10.75 6.40 23.86
CA THR A 6 -11.76 7.45 23.81
C THR A 6 -11.24 8.65 24.60
N ALA A 7 -11.15 9.80 23.96
CA ALA A 7 -10.81 11.06 24.64
C ALA A 7 -11.92 11.46 25.62
N VAL A 8 -11.60 12.39 26.52
CA VAL A 8 -12.53 12.88 27.56
C VAL A 8 -13.81 13.49 26.95
N ASP A 9 -13.73 14.03 25.74
CA ASP A 9 -14.85 14.59 24.98
C ASP A 9 -15.66 13.55 24.18
N GLY A 10 -15.34 12.26 24.30
CA GLY A 10 -15.98 11.17 23.56
C GLY A 10 -15.38 10.91 22.17
N THR A 11 -14.38 11.68 21.73
CA THR A 11 -13.75 11.49 20.42
C THR A 11 -12.88 10.23 20.41
N LYS A 12 -13.03 9.41 19.37
CA LYS A 12 -12.17 8.24 19.19
C LYS A 12 -10.77 8.66 18.73
N THR A 13 -9.77 8.11 19.40
CA THR A 13 -8.34 8.39 19.18
C THR A 13 -7.55 7.09 19.04
N TRP A 14 -6.37 7.20 18.47
CA TRP A 14 -5.45 6.09 18.28
C TRP A 14 -4.11 6.42 18.88
N THR A 15 -3.59 5.52 19.71
CA THR A 15 -2.30 5.70 20.39
C THR A 15 -1.30 4.68 19.88
N LYS A 16 -0.17 5.15 19.34
CA LYS A 16 1.00 4.35 18.97
C LYS A 16 2.13 4.59 19.95
N THR A 17 2.81 3.53 20.38
CA THR A 17 3.95 3.61 21.30
C THR A 17 5.22 2.99 20.70
N THR A 18 6.36 3.33 21.28
CA THR A 18 7.67 2.76 20.92
C THR A 18 7.82 1.28 21.27
N ASP A 19 6.94 0.73 22.12
CA ASP A 19 7.05 -0.63 22.65
C ASP A 19 6.55 -1.69 21.65
N ARG A 20 6.53 -1.34 20.37
CA ARG A 20 6.12 -2.20 19.27
C ARG A 20 7.24 -3.19 18.89
N PRO A 21 6.91 -4.46 18.62
CA PRO A 21 7.88 -5.40 18.13
C PRO A 21 8.37 -4.96 16.75
N LEU A 22 9.68 -4.80 16.61
CA LEU A 22 10.32 -4.51 15.35
C LEU A 22 10.37 -5.74 14.44
N ARG A 23 10.60 -5.50 13.15
CA ARG A 23 10.77 -6.58 12.17
C ARG A 23 12.01 -7.40 12.52
N SER A 24 11.84 -8.72 12.69
CA SER A 24 12.96 -9.62 12.94
C SER A 24 13.95 -9.61 11.77
N TRP A 25 15.24 -9.81 12.07
CA TRP A 25 16.30 -9.80 11.05
C TRP A 25 16.02 -10.75 9.89
N ARG A 26 15.55 -11.97 10.17
CA ARG A 26 15.20 -12.98 9.15
C ARG A 26 14.10 -12.48 8.21
N LYS A 27 13.08 -11.81 8.76
CA LYS A 27 11.98 -11.24 7.98
C LYS A 27 12.47 -10.08 7.12
N SER A 28 13.32 -9.19 7.67
CA SER A 28 13.91 -8.07 6.93
C SER A 28 14.81 -8.55 5.79
N ALA A 29 15.66 -9.56 6.04
CA ALA A 29 16.51 -10.20 5.04
C ALA A 29 15.69 -10.84 3.90
N GLY A 30 14.62 -11.57 4.25
CA GLY A 30 13.72 -12.17 3.26
C GLY A 30 13.04 -11.14 2.36
N VAL A 31 12.50 -10.06 2.94
CA VAL A 31 11.88 -8.96 2.18
C VAL A 31 12.90 -8.29 1.26
N TRP A 32 14.07 -7.96 1.78
CA TRP A 32 15.14 -7.33 1.01
C TRP A 32 15.61 -8.21 -0.16
N LEU A 33 15.86 -9.50 0.09
CA LEU A 33 16.28 -10.44 -0.94
C LEU A 33 15.20 -10.59 -2.02
N PHE A 34 13.94 -10.79 -1.62
CA PHE A 34 12.83 -10.92 -2.56
C PHE A 34 12.69 -9.68 -3.44
N ALA A 35 12.73 -8.49 -2.85
CA ALA A 35 12.73 -7.21 -3.55
C ALA A 35 13.85 -7.15 -4.60
N HIS A 36 15.09 -7.50 -4.23
CA HIS A 36 16.22 -7.50 -5.17
C HIS A 36 16.05 -8.53 -6.29
N VAL A 37 15.54 -9.73 -5.98
CA VAL A 37 15.27 -10.78 -6.97
C VAL A 37 14.23 -10.33 -8.00
N VAL A 38 13.20 -9.59 -7.58
CA VAL A 38 12.19 -9.05 -8.49
C VAL A 38 12.62 -7.74 -9.17
N GLY A 39 13.82 -7.24 -8.89
CA GLY A 39 14.40 -6.04 -9.51
C GLY A 39 13.98 -4.73 -8.87
N VAL A 40 13.64 -4.77 -7.58
CA VAL A 40 13.09 -3.68 -6.76
C VAL A 40 14.16 -3.29 -5.72
N PRO A 41 14.89 -2.16 -5.91
CA PRO A 41 16.07 -1.84 -5.10
C PRO A 41 15.71 -1.19 -3.76
N ILE A 42 15.03 -1.91 -2.86
CA ILE A 42 14.66 -1.36 -1.54
C ILE A 42 15.91 -1.21 -0.66
N PRO A 43 16.18 -0.03 -0.09
CA PRO A 43 17.29 0.17 0.83
C PRO A 43 17.23 -0.79 2.03
N TRP A 44 18.38 -1.31 2.45
CA TRP A 44 18.43 -2.19 3.61
C TRP A 44 17.89 -1.51 4.88
N ALA A 45 18.15 -0.22 5.08
CA ALA A 45 17.63 0.54 6.21
C ALA A 45 16.09 0.59 6.24
N ALA A 46 15.45 0.72 5.08
CA ALA A 46 13.99 0.65 4.96
C ALA A 46 13.46 -0.77 5.27
N ALA A 47 14.16 -1.81 4.82
CA ALA A 47 13.80 -3.19 5.12
C ALA A 47 14.04 -3.55 6.61
N ARG A 48 15.09 -2.99 7.21
CA ARG A 48 15.57 -3.24 8.57
C ARG A 48 15.20 -2.06 9.48
N GLN A 49 13.93 -2.02 9.85
CA GLN A 49 13.36 -1.12 10.86
C GLN A 49 13.92 -1.46 12.26
N THR A 50 14.94 -0.73 12.73
CA THR A 50 15.64 -1.03 13.99
C THR A 50 15.45 -0.01 15.11
N ASP A 51 14.89 1.16 14.83
CA ASP A 51 14.68 2.21 15.83
C ASP A 51 13.20 2.59 15.91
N PRO A 52 12.47 2.16 16.96
CA PRO A 52 11.05 2.44 17.09
C PRO A 52 10.78 3.92 17.38
N ARG A 53 11.69 4.64 18.05
CA ARG A 53 11.54 6.07 18.32
C ARG A 53 11.68 6.88 17.04
N ALA A 54 12.72 6.58 16.24
CA ALA A 54 12.92 7.26 14.96
C ALA A 54 11.76 7.03 13.99
N LEU A 55 11.19 5.81 13.95
CA LEU A 55 10.03 5.53 13.11
C LEU A 55 8.77 6.28 13.56
N LEU A 56 8.55 6.40 14.88
CA LEU A 56 7.41 7.13 15.42
C LEU A 56 7.54 8.64 15.19
N ALA A 57 8.76 9.18 15.35
CA ALA A 57 9.08 10.57 15.01
C ALA A 57 8.89 10.85 13.52
N HIS A 58 9.34 9.93 12.66
CA HIS A 58 9.16 10.02 11.21
C HIS A 58 7.67 10.06 10.83
N GLU A 59 6.85 9.16 11.40
CA GLU A 59 5.41 9.18 11.14
C GLU A 59 4.76 10.49 11.63
N HIS A 60 5.14 10.97 12.80
CA HIS A 60 4.67 12.25 13.32
C HIS A 60 4.97 13.40 12.36
N GLU A 61 6.23 13.54 11.92
CA GLU A 61 6.65 14.55 10.94
C GLU A 61 5.88 14.41 9.62
N ARG A 62 5.67 13.17 9.15
CA ARG A 62 4.95 12.91 7.90
C ARG A 62 3.48 13.32 7.99
N LEU A 63 2.82 13.05 9.11
CA LEU A 63 1.43 13.49 9.35
C LEU A 63 1.33 15.02 9.38
N LEU A 64 2.25 15.71 10.07
CA LEU A 64 2.26 17.18 10.10
C LEU A 64 2.48 17.76 8.69
N ALA A 65 3.43 17.23 7.94
CA ALA A 65 3.73 17.69 6.59
C ALA A 65 2.55 17.49 5.62
N LEU A 66 1.88 16.34 5.69
CA LEU A 66 0.71 16.03 4.86
C LEU A 66 -0.50 16.89 5.23
N ALA A 67 -0.75 17.09 6.54
CA ALA A 67 -1.82 17.96 7.00
C ALA A 67 -1.60 19.42 6.57
N ALA A 68 -0.34 19.91 6.59
CA ALA A 68 0.00 21.26 6.17
C ALA A 68 -0.29 21.55 4.68
N VAL A 69 -0.28 20.53 3.83
CA VAL A 69 -0.65 20.63 2.41
C VAL A 69 -2.10 20.22 2.12
N GLY A 70 -2.91 20.02 3.16
CA GLY A 70 -4.35 19.75 3.06
C GLY A 70 -4.71 18.30 2.75
N GLU A 71 -3.79 17.35 2.89
CA GLU A 71 -4.11 15.93 2.70
C GLU A 71 -4.98 15.40 3.84
N CYS A 72 -5.87 14.46 3.50
CA CYS A 72 -6.73 13.79 4.47
C CYS A 72 -5.91 12.74 5.24
N VAL A 73 -5.46 13.10 6.44
CA VAL A 73 -4.69 12.24 7.34
C VAL A 73 -5.16 12.40 8.79
N PRO A 74 -4.85 11.45 9.69
CA PRO A 74 -5.12 11.60 11.11
C PRO A 74 -4.51 12.88 11.68
N ARG A 75 -5.32 13.68 12.38
CA ARG A 75 -4.83 14.87 13.08
C ARG A 75 -3.96 14.41 14.25
N VAL A 76 -2.77 14.96 14.36
CA VAL A 76 -1.90 14.77 15.53
C VAL A 76 -2.52 15.49 16.72
N ILE A 77 -2.82 14.74 17.79
CA ILE A 77 -3.36 15.25 19.06
C ILE A 77 -2.21 15.47 20.05
N GLY A 78 -1.23 14.56 20.07
CA GLY A 78 -0.06 14.69 20.94
C GLY A 78 1.09 13.79 20.50
N PHE A 79 2.31 14.25 20.76
CA PHE A 79 3.54 13.49 20.55
C PHE A 79 4.58 13.86 21.61
N ASP A 80 5.12 12.87 22.33
CA ASP A 80 6.11 13.06 23.40
C ASP A 80 7.47 12.39 23.11
N GLY A 81 7.65 11.90 21.88
CA GLY A 81 8.85 11.14 21.47
C GLY A 81 8.81 9.64 21.79
N ARG A 82 7.78 9.16 22.51
CA ARG A 82 7.55 7.74 22.82
C ARG A 82 6.13 7.27 22.48
N THR A 83 5.20 8.22 22.43
CA THR A 83 3.78 8.04 22.22
C THR A 83 3.32 9.04 21.17
N LEU A 84 2.57 8.57 20.18
CA LEU A 84 1.89 9.39 19.17
C LEU A 84 0.39 9.12 19.29
N VAL A 85 -0.38 10.17 19.55
CA VAL A 85 -1.84 10.12 19.65
C VAL A 85 -2.44 10.87 18.47
N THR A 86 -3.34 10.21 17.74
CA THR A 86 -3.99 10.78 16.56
C THR A 86 -5.52 10.65 16.62
N SER A 87 -6.22 11.47 15.84
CA SER A 87 -7.66 11.34 15.66
C SER A 87 -8.01 10.07 14.86
N ASP A 88 -9.21 9.55 15.06
CA ASP A 88 -9.80 8.57 14.15
C ASP A 88 -10.09 9.21 12.78
N VAL A 89 -9.91 8.42 11.70
CA VAL A 89 -10.17 8.83 10.31
C VAL A 89 -11.11 7.86 9.60
N GLY A 90 -11.96 7.17 10.36
CA GLY A 90 -12.99 6.30 9.83
C GLY A 90 -12.55 4.87 9.56
N THR A 91 -13.36 4.16 8.77
CA THR A 91 -13.23 2.73 8.53
C THR A 91 -12.24 2.43 7.41
N THR A 92 -11.42 1.41 7.59
CA THR A 92 -10.41 1.02 6.61
C THR A 92 -11.04 0.43 5.34
N LEU A 93 -10.41 0.70 4.19
CA LEU A 93 -10.86 0.30 2.88
C LEU A 93 -10.92 -1.23 2.76
N ASP A 94 -9.96 -1.96 3.33
CA ASP A 94 -9.98 -3.43 3.34
C ASP A 94 -11.20 -4.01 4.06
N TYR A 95 -11.58 -3.43 5.20
CA TYR A 95 -12.78 -3.80 5.94
C TYR A 95 -14.04 -3.46 5.16
N LEU A 96 -14.13 -2.26 4.59
CA LEU A 96 -15.27 -1.84 3.77
C LEU A 96 -15.46 -2.75 2.56
N LEU A 97 -14.38 -3.07 1.84
CA LEU A 97 -14.45 -3.97 0.70
C LEU A 97 -14.85 -5.40 1.10
N PHE A 98 -14.41 -5.87 2.28
CA PHE A 98 -14.79 -7.18 2.79
C PHE A 98 -16.30 -7.28 3.08
N GLN A 99 -16.90 -6.22 3.62
CA GLN A 99 -18.32 -6.15 3.96
C GLN A 99 -19.24 -6.00 2.73
N ARG A 100 -18.70 -5.54 1.60
CA ARG A 100 -19.44 -5.32 0.36
C ARG A 100 -19.67 -6.58 -0.46
N ALA A 101 -20.76 -6.57 -1.23
CA ALA A 101 -21.01 -7.59 -2.24
C ALA A 101 -19.94 -7.53 -3.35
N PRO A 102 -19.58 -8.65 -4.00
CA PRO A 102 -18.52 -8.68 -5.01
C PRO A 102 -18.63 -7.60 -6.10
N GLU A 103 -19.84 -7.35 -6.60
CA GLU A 103 -20.16 -6.36 -7.63
C GLU A 103 -19.92 -4.91 -7.19
N GLU A 104 -20.00 -4.63 -5.89
CA GLU A 104 -19.78 -3.28 -5.33
C GLU A 104 -18.31 -3.00 -5.02
N ARG A 105 -17.46 -4.03 -5.03
CA ARG A 105 -16.03 -3.89 -4.66
C ARG A 105 -15.23 -3.17 -5.73
N LEU A 106 -15.42 -3.55 -7.00
CA LEU A 106 -14.60 -3.03 -8.09
C LEU A 106 -14.70 -1.51 -8.24
N PRO A 107 -15.89 -0.88 -8.21
CA PRO A 107 -15.98 0.58 -8.25
C PRO A 107 -15.17 1.26 -7.14
N LEU A 108 -15.24 0.75 -5.90
CA LEU A 108 -14.50 1.32 -4.77
C LEU A 108 -12.99 1.08 -4.87
N MET A 109 -12.56 -0.08 -5.38
CA MET A 109 -11.14 -0.35 -5.67
C MET A 109 -10.59 0.62 -6.73
N CYS A 110 -11.34 0.86 -7.82
CA CYS A 110 -10.97 1.82 -8.85
C CYS A 110 -10.92 3.25 -8.31
N ALA A 111 -11.89 3.64 -7.47
CA ALA A 111 -11.90 4.95 -6.82
C ALA A 111 -10.67 5.15 -5.92
N ALA A 112 -10.29 4.14 -5.13
CA ALA A 112 -9.08 4.20 -4.30
C ALA A 112 -7.78 4.32 -5.13
N ALA A 113 -7.72 3.65 -6.30
CA ALA A 113 -6.58 3.75 -7.20
C ALA A 113 -6.48 5.11 -7.88
N ALA A 114 -7.62 5.70 -8.30
CA ALA A 114 -7.66 7.05 -8.83
C ALA A 114 -7.27 8.09 -7.77
N ASP A 115 -7.76 7.94 -6.54
CA ASP A 115 -7.38 8.80 -5.42
C ASP A 115 -5.87 8.72 -5.11
N LEU A 116 -5.29 7.50 -5.16
CA LEU A 116 -3.84 7.32 -5.03
C LEU A 116 -3.05 8.01 -6.15
N ALA A 117 -3.54 7.98 -7.38
CA ALA A 117 -2.90 8.72 -8.48
C ALA A 117 -2.96 10.24 -8.26
N GLY A 118 -4.10 10.76 -7.77
CA GLY A 118 -4.23 12.18 -7.42
C GLY A 118 -3.27 12.60 -6.29
N PHE A 119 -3.13 11.75 -5.28
CA PHE A 119 -2.15 11.92 -4.20
C PHE A 119 -0.71 11.97 -4.74
N HIS A 120 -0.36 11.06 -5.65
CA HIS A 120 0.96 11.04 -6.30
C HIS A 120 1.20 12.23 -7.23
N ALA A 121 0.18 12.69 -7.95
CA ALA A 121 0.26 13.88 -8.81
C ALA A 121 0.65 15.14 -8.03
N ARG A 122 0.29 15.21 -6.74
CA ARG A 122 0.68 16.30 -5.82
C ARG A 122 2.07 16.10 -5.20
N GLY A 123 2.87 15.17 -5.73
CA GLY A 123 4.21 14.87 -5.24
C GLY A 123 4.22 14.11 -3.90
N GLN A 124 3.09 13.58 -3.46
CA GLN A 124 2.99 12.82 -2.23
C GLN A 124 3.22 11.32 -2.45
N TRP A 125 3.48 10.63 -1.35
CA TRP A 125 3.73 9.19 -1.31
C TRP A 125 3.43 8.67 0.11
N HIS A 126 3.12 7.39 0.20
CA HIS A 126 2.76 6.73 1.45
C HIS A 126 3.85 5.78 1.93
N GLY A 127 4.40 4.97 1.03
CA GLY A 127 5.39 3.94 1.32
C GLY A 127 4.78 2.66 1.89
N GLY A 128 3.49 2.67 2.21
CA GLY A 128 2.75 1.57 2.79
C GLY A 128 1.29 1.53 2.33
N ALA A 129 1.01 1.89 1.07
CA ALA A 129 -0.33 2.11 0.51
C ALA A 129 -1.18 0.83 0.33
N GLN A 130 -1.25 -0.02 1.35
CA GLN A 130 -2.13 -1.17 1.40
C GLN A 130 -3.55 -0.71 1.76
N ALA A 131 -4.58 -1.44 1.32
CA ALA A 131 -5.98 -1.09 1.59
C ALA A 131 -6.31 -0.97 3.10
N ARG A 132 -5.58 -1.66 3.98
CA ARG A 132 -5.74 -1.52 5.44
C ARG A 132 -5.25 -0.18 6.01
N ASN A 133 -4.41 0.54 5.26
CA ASN A 133 -3.83 1.83 5.63
C ASN A 133 -4.55 3.01 4.93
N ILE A 134 -5.64 2.72 4.22
CA ILE A 134 -6.51 3.69 3.59
C ILE A 134 -7.86 3.59 4.28
N THR A 135 -8.51 4.72 4.55
CA THR A 135 -9.90 4.77 5.03
C THR A 135 -10.77 5.51 4.03
N TRP A 136 -12.08 5.26 4.08
CA TRP A 136 -13.06 5.95 3.25
C TRP A 136 -14.34 6.18 4.05
N ASP A 137 -14.82 7.42 4.05
CA ASP A 137 -16.02 7.83 4.81
C ASP A 137 -17.29 7.95 3.95
N GLY A 138 -17.19 7.64 2.66
CA GLY A 138 -18.27 7.86 1.69
C GLY A 138 -17.97 8.98 0.69
N GLU A 139 -17.15 9.94 1.09
CA GLU A 139 -16.81 11.13 0.30
C GLU A 139 -15.30 11.20 0.02
N ARG A 140 -14.46 10.95 1.03
CA ARG A 140 -13.03 11.19 0.98
C ARG A 140 -12.24 9.96 1.38
N PHE A 141 -11.09 9.79 0.75
CA PHE A 141 -10.08 8.84 1.19
C PHE A 141 -9.11 9.53 2.15
N ALA A 142 -8.81 8.88 3.26
CA ALA A 142 -7.72 9.27 4.13
C ALA A 142 -6.67 8.16 4.22
N ARG A 143 -5.47 8.52 4.64
CA ARG A 143 -4.31 7.61 4.75
C ARG A 143 -3.76 7.66 6.16
N LEU A 144 -3.35 6.51 6.68
CA LEU A 144 -2.77 6.37 8.01
C LEU A 144 -1.53 5.47 7.94
N ASP A 145 -0.75 5.41 9.02
CA ASP A 145 0.38 4.48 9.13
C ASP A 145 1.56 4.81 8.18
N PHE A 146 2.05 6.06 8.26
CA PHE A 146 3.18 6.56 7.45
C PHE A 146 4.54 6.22 8.06
N GLU A 147 4.79 4.93 8.28
CA GLU A 147 5.94 4.49 9.07
C GLU A 147 7.18 4.12 8.25
N GLU A 148 7.10 4.08 6.92
CA GLU A 148 8.20 3.59 6.07
C GLU A 148 9.08 4.74 5.55
N PRO A 149 10.31 4.95 6.09
CA PRO A 149 11.20 6.01 5.62
C PRO A 149 11.91 5.61 4.32
N LEU A 150 11.15 5.56 3.23
CA LEU A 150 11.66 5.13 1.92
C LEU A 150 12.46 6.24 1.21
N VAL A 151 12.10 7.50 1.42
CA VAL A 151 12.82 8.68 0.92
C VAL A 151 13.80 9.17 2.00
N PRO A 152 15.05 9.54 1.65
CA PRO A 152 15.62 9.68 0.31
C PRO A 152 16.27 8.41 -0.25
N GLY A 153 16.18 7.26 0.42
CA GLY A 153 16.80 6.01 -0.03
C GLY A 153 16.29 5.49 -1.38
N LEU A 154 15.07 5.88 -1.76
CA LEU A 154 14.45 5.67 -3.06
C LEU A 154 14.02 7.01 -3.65
N SER A 155 14.02 7.12 -4.98
CA SER A 155 13.41 8.27 -5.65
C SER A 155 11.89 8.28 -5.41
N LEU A 156 11.30 9.48 -5.36
CA LEU A 156 9.86 9.68 -5.19
C LEU A 156 9.05 8.83 -6.18
N ASP A 157 9.40 8.94 -7.46
CA ASP A 157 8.87 8.12 -8.56
C ASP A 157 8.81 6.61 -8.26
N MET A 158 9.87 6.07 -7.64
CA MET A 158 9.95 4.65 -7.35
C MET A 158 9.06 4.29 -6.16
N VAL A 159 9.01 5.15 -5.14
CA VAL A 159 8.14 4.95 -3.98
C VAL A 159 6.67 4.97 -4.39
N GLN A 160 6.27 5.92 -5.25
CA GLN A 160 4.91 6.00 -5.78
C GLN A 160 4.53 4.74 -6.58
N ARG A 161 5.44 4.18 -7.38
CA ARG A 161 5.22 2.89 -8.07
C ARG A 161 5.05 1.73 -7.10
N TYR A 162 5.78 1.73 -5.98
CA TYR A 162 5.58 0.72 -4.94
C TYR A 162 4.23 0.86 -4.25
N ASP A 163 3.77 2.08 -3.99
CA ASP A 163 2.45 2.30 -3.42
C ASP A 163 1.35 1.68 -4.29
N VAL A 164 1.43 1.82 -5.62
CA VAL A 164 0.48 1.17 -6.53
C VAL A 164 0.55 -0.36 -6.44
N LEU A 165 1.75 -0.94 -6.43
CA LEU A 165 1.89 -2.40 -6.27
C LEU A 165 1.35 -2.88 -4.93
N GLN A 166 1.63 -2.15 -3.84
CA GLN A 166 1.14 -2.48 -2.51
C GLN A 166 -0.38 -2.45 -2.44
N LEU A 167 -1.01 -1.44 -3.06
CA LEU A 167 -2.46 -1.36 -3.17
C LEU A 167 -3.00 -2.60 -3.90
N VAL A 168 -2.56 -2.85 -5.14
CA VAL A 168 -3.05 -3.97 -5.96
C VAL A 168 -2.83 -5.32 -5.28
N LEU A 169 -1.66 -5.55 -4.70
CA LEU A 169 -1.34 -6.81 -4.00
C LEU A 169 -2.17 -6.97 -2.72
N SER A 170 -2.45 -5.89 -1.99
CA SER A 170 -3.33 -5.94 -0.81
C SER A 170 -4.78 -6.27 -1.17
N LEU A 171 -5.22 -5.91 -2.39
CA LEU A 171 -6.55 -6.23 -2.93
C LEU A 171 -6.65 -7.65 -3.48
N ALA A 172 -5.54 -8.38 -3.65
CA ALA A 172 -5.47 -9.65 -4.39
C ALA A 172 -6.49 -10.69 -3.92
N ARG A 173 -6.76 -10.78 -2.60
CA ARG A 173 -7.77 -11.70 -2.05
C ARG A 173 -9.20 -11.36 -2.49
N LEU A 174 -9.52 -10.08 -2.61
CA LEU A 174 -10.87 -9.60 -2.91
C LEU A 174 -11.10 -9.44 -4.42
N ILE A 175 -10.02 -9.27 -5.18
CA ILE A 175 -10.05 -9.12 -6.64
C ILE A 175 -10.03 -10.46 -7.37
N GLU A 176 -9.48 -11.53 -6.75
CA GLU A 176 -9.38 -12.84 -7.39
C GLU A 176 -10.73 -13.41 -7.87
N PRO A 177 -11.83 -13.33 -7.08
CA PRO A 177 -13.15 -13.76 -7.56
C PRO A 177 -13.71 -12.92 -8.72
N LEU A 178 -13.19 -11.71 -8.93
CA LEU A 178 -13.57 -10.80 -10.03
C LEU A 178 -12.73 -11.03 -11.29
N GLY A 179 -11.65 -11.80 -11.18
CA GLY A 179 -10.76 -12.14 -12.28
C GLY A 179 -9.76 -11.03 -12.68
N PRO A 180 -8.90 -11.31 -13.67
CA PRO A 180 -7.81 -10.41 -14.07
C PRO A 180 -8.29 -9.09 -14.68
N GLY A 181 -9.50 -9.04 -15.24
CA GLY A 181 -10.09 -7.81 -15.76
C GLY A 181 -10.29 -6.75 -14.67
N ALA A 182 -10.57 -7.15 -13.42
CA ALA A 182 -10.67 -6.22 -12.30
C ALA A 182 -9.31 -5.61 -11.94
N VAL A 183 -8.22 -6.38 -11.99
CA VAL A 183 -6.86 -5.87 -11.77
C VAL A 183 -6.48 -4.86 -12.86
N HIS A 184 -6.80 -5.15 -14.13
CA HIS A 184 -6.62 -4.20 -15.23
C HIS A 184 -7.41 -2.92 -14.97
N ALA A 185 -8.69 -3.00 -14.62
CA ALA A 185 -9.53 -1.84 -14.34
C ALA A 185 -8.98 -0.96 -13.20
N VAL A 186 -8.47 -1.55 -12.12
CA VAL A 186 -7.84 -0.82 -11.02
C VAL A 186 -6.57 -0.09 -11.48
N LEU A 187 -5.71 -0.73 -12.27
CA LEU A 187 -4.51 -0.09 -12.81
C LEU A 187 -4.85 1.00 -13.83
N GLN A 188 -5.89 0.81 -14.65
CA GLN A 188 -6.40 1.81 -15.57
C GLN A 188 -6.96 3.02 -14.83
N ALA A 189 -7.71 2.81 -13.73
CA ALA A 189 -8.23 3.90 -12.92
C ALA A 189 -7.11 4.78 -12.34
N TYR A 190 -5.99 4.18 -11.90
CA TYR A 190 -4.79 4.93 -11.53
C TYR A 190 -4.22 5.71 -12.74
N ALA A 191 -4.02 5.03 -13.87
CA ALA A 191 -3.38 5.60 -15.05
C ALA A 191 -4.19 6.71 -15.73
N ALA A 192 -5.52 6.71 -15.57
CA ALA A 192 -6.42 7.67 -16.18
C ALA A 192 -6.33 9.08 -15.55
N VAL A 193 -5.86 9.18 -14.31
CA VAL A 193 -5.74 10.48 -13.62
C VAL A 193 -4.59 11.32 -14.17
N ASP A 194 -3.48 10.67 -14.51
CA ASP A 194 -2.30 11.32 -15.07
C ASP A 194 -1.62 10.36 -16.07
N ALA A 195 -1.63 10.75 -17.34
CA ALA A 195 -1.12 9.91 -18.43
C ALA A 195 0.40 9.64 -18.32
N ALA A 196 1.19 10.60 -17.82
CA ALA A 196 2.63 10.43 -17.65
C ALA A 196 2.94 9.43 -16.53
N GLN A 197 2.21 9.52 -15.42
CA GLN A 197 2.29 8.54 -14.33
C GLN A 197 1.80 7.17 -14.78
N GLY A 198 0.71 7.11 -15.54
CA GLY A 198 0.17 5.89 -16.13
C GLY A 198 1.19 5.18 -17.02
N GLU A 199 1.83 5.90 -17.94
CA GLU A 199 2.85 5.33 -18.83
C GLU A 199 4.12 4.92 -18.05
N ALA A 200 4.52 5.67 -17.02
CA ALA A 200 5.62 5.29 -16.15
C ALA A 200 5.32 4.00 -15.37
N LEU A 201 4.09 3.84 -14.89
CA LEU A 201 3.62 2.63 -14.22
C LEU A 201 3.58 1.43 -15.19
N ARG A 202 3.04 1.60 -16.41
CA ARG A 202 3.05 0.55 -17.45
C ARG A 202 4.47 0.07 -17.74
N ARG A 203 5.41 0.99 -17.99
CA ARG A 203 6.83 0.66 -18.22
C ARG A 203 7.49 -0.03 -17.01
N PHE A 204 7.09 0.33 -15.80
CA PHE A 204 7.56 -0.32 -14.59
C PHE A 204 7.05 -1.76 -14.47
N ILE A 205 5.74 -1.97 -14.63
CA ILE A 205 5.12 -3.30 -14.62
C ILE A 205 5.69 -4.18 -15.73
N ALA A 206 5.87 -3.65 -16.95
CA ALA A 206 6.47 -4.39 -18.06
C ALA A 206 7.86 -4.96 -17.76
N ARG A 207 8.68 -4.25 -16.96
CA ARG A 207 10.01 -4.72 -16.53
C ARG A 207 9.95 -5.73 -15.38
N LEU A 208 8.94 -5.62 -14.52
CA LEU A 208 8.76 -6.47 -13.35
C LEU A 208 8.12 -7.83 -13.73
N LEU A 209 7.13 -7.79 -14.62
CA LEU A 209 6.25 -8.90 -14.96
C LEU A 209 6.98 -10.19 -15.37
N PRO A 210 8.02 -10.18 -16.23
CA PRO A 210 8.71 -11.42 -16.62
C PRO A 210 9.36 -12.13 -15.42
N ARG A 211 9.87 -11.39 -14.43
CA ARG A 211 10.48 -11.97 -13.23
C ARG A 211 9.42 -12.62 -12.34
N LEU A 212 8.30 -11.94 -12.11
CA LEU A 212 7.20 -12.48 -11.32
C LEU A 212 6.54 -13.69 -11.98
N GLN A 213 6.37 -13.68 -13.30
CA GLN A 213 5.87 -14.83 -14.06
C GLN A 213 6.81 -16.04 -14.00
N ARG A 214 8.14 -15.83 -13.96
CA ARG A 214 9.09 -16.93 -13.72
C ARG A 214 8.94 -17.51 -12.32
N ILE A 215 8.83 -16.66 -11.30
CA ILE A 215 8.62 -17.10 -9.90
C ILE A 215 7.32 -17.91 -9.79
N SER A 216 6.22 -17.41 -10.36
CA SER A 216 4.94 -18.12 -10.36
C SER A 216 5.03 -19.49 -11.07
N ARG A 217 5.71 -19.56 -12.22
CA ARG A 217 5.97 -20.83 -12.94
C ARG A 217 6.84 -21.82 -12.17
N LEU A 218 7.83 -21.33 -11.41
CA LEU A 218 8.65 -22.20 -10.57
C LEU A 218 7.86 -22.71 -9.36
N ALA A 219 7.02 -21.86 -8.76
CA ALA A 219 6.16 -22.26 -7.66
C ALA A 219 5.17 -23.36 -8.07
N SER A 220 4.66 -23.34 -9.31
CA SER A 220 3.72 -24.35 -9.80
C SER A 220 4.32 -25.74 -10.02
N TRP A 221 5.65 -25.89 -9.97
CA TRP A 221 6.28 -27.22 -10.02
C TRP A 221 5.94 -28.07 -8.79
N SER A 222 5.54 -27.43 -7.68
CA SER A 222 4.98 -28.12 -6.53
C SER A 222 3.46 -28.20 -6.65
N ARG A 223 2.91 -29.42 -6.77
CA ARG A 223 1.44 -29.65 -6.79
C ARG A 223 0.71 -29.02 -5.59
N ARG A 224 1.39 -28.93 -4.44
CA ARG A 224 0.86 -28.29 -3.22
C ARG A 224 0.74 -26.78 -3.37
N LEU A 225 1.72 -26.14 -4.01
CA LEU A 225 1.72 -24.70 -4.24
C LEU A 225 0.84 -24.31 -5.44
N ASP A 226 0.75 -25.20 -6.44
CA ASP A 226 0.00 -24.96 -7.67
C ASP A 226 -1.50 -24.70 -7.42
N THR A 227 -2.08 -25.42 -6.46
CA THR A 227 -3.49 -25.27 -6.05
C THR A 227 -3.68 -24.31 -4.88
N SER A 228 -2.61 -23.65 -4.42
CA SER A 228 -2.71 -22.72 -3.29
C SER A 228 -3.47 -21.45 -3.68
N ARG A 229 -4.34 -20.97 -2.78
CA ARG A 229 -5.09 -19.72 -2.98
C ARG A 229 -4.14 -18.53 -3.23
N GLU A 230 -2.97 -18.51 -2.61
CA GLU A 230 -1.99 -17.44 -2.81
C GLU A 230 -1.40 -17.45 -4.23
N LEU A 231 -1.11 -18.62 -4.81
CA LEU A 231 -0.63 -18.69 -6.19
C LEU A 231 -1.72 -18.31 -7.20
N MET A 232 -2.97 -18.72 -6.96
CA MET A 232 -4.11 -18.34 -7.81
C MET A 232 -4.36 -16.82 -7.79
N ARG A 233 -4.29 -16.20 -6.62
CA ARG A 233 -4.34 -14.73 -6.47
C ARG A 233 -3.19 -14.06 -7.20
N LEU A 234 -1.97 -14.57 -7.02
CA LEU A 234 -0.80 -14.04 -7.73
C LEU A 234 -0.99 -14.13 -9.25
N ARG A 235 -1.43 -15.28 -9.79
CA ARG A 235 -1.72 -15.46 -11.22
C ARG A 235 -2.74 -14.45 -11.72
N THR A 236 -3.84 -14.27 -11.00
CA THR A 236 -4.88 -13.28 -11.35
C THR A 236 -4.31 -11.86 -11.43
N VAL A 237 -3.47 -11.48 -10.46
CA VAL A 237 -2.78 -10.18 -10.49
C VAL A 237 -1.81 -10.07 -11.67
N LEU A 238 -1.01 -11.10 -11.95
CA LEU A 238 -0.05 -11.09 -13.05
C LEU A 238 -0.73 -11.04 -14.43
N GLU A 239 -1.86 -11.73 -14.60
CA GLU A 239 -2.65 -11.69 -15.83
C GLU A 239 -3.27 -10.31 -16.07
N GLY A 240 -3.84 -9.69 -15.03
CA GLY A 240 -4.36 -8.33 -15.14
C GLY A 240 -3.27 -7.28 -15.37
N MET A 241 -2.10 -7.44 -14.73
CA MET A 241 -0.91 -6.63 -15.02
C MET A 241 -0.44 -6.80 -16.47
N ALA A 242 -0.49 -8.02 -17.01
CA ALA A 242 -0.13 -8.28 -18.41
C ALA A 242 -1.10 -7.59 -19.37
N ALA A 243 -2.41 -7.68 -19.11
CA ALA A 243 -3.43 -6.97 -19.87
C ALA A 243 -3.21 -5.45 -19.82
N PHE A 244 -2.86 -4.91 -18.65
CA PHE A 244 -2.58 -3.48 -18.49
C PHE A 244 -1.35 -3.03 -19.30
N VAL A 245 -0.32 -3.86 -19.39
CA VAL A 245 0.86 -3.55 -20.22
C VAL A 245 0.55 -3.64 -21.71
N ALA A 246 -0.36 -4.54 -22.13
CA ALA A 246 -0.70 -4.75 -23.53
C ALA A 246 -1.63 -3.67 -24.12
N ASP A 247 -2.46 -3.07 -23.28
CA ASP A 247 -3.40 -2.00 -23.62
C ASP A 247 -2.65 -0.67 -23.78
N ARG A 248 -2.35 -0.29 -25.03
CA ARG A 248 -1.62 0.95 -25.40
C ARG A 248 -2.51 1.88 -26.20
#